data_AF-A0A916DGX1-F1
#
_entry.id   AF-A0A916DGX1-F1
#
_cell.length_a   1.000
_cell.length_b   1.000
_cell.length_c   1.000
_cell.angle_alpha   90.00
_cell.angle_beta   90.00
_cell.angle_gamma   90.00
#
_symmetry.space_group_name_H-M   'P 1'
#
loop_
_entity.id
_entity.type
_entity.pdbx_description
1 polymer ?
#
loop_
_entity_poly.entity_id
_entity_poly.type
_entity_poly.pdbx_seq_one_letter_code
_entity_poly.pdbx_strand_id
1 'polypeptide(L)'
;AELAKKGFVRARVDGETVDLAEPPELDKQKKHTIEVIVDRLVVRRDDETRRRLADSLETAVRVAEGLVTISVVGGRGETLSEETLSTSYACPDCGTSLPEITPRLFSFNTPYGACAACSGLGSVPRVDPDRLVPDPTLSIADGAIAMWKKGSTNWRLRQLEQLSKAAKFSMDVPWKKLPAGVRDMILHGSKEKEIKWKWKSEKGEYVWSSSYKGLVPLLTEKYKEVESEEARQELEAFMSLTPCADCGGRRLKAEALAVKVRGQAIDALAEMTLEDASEFFATFRPEPREREIAGKILKEIEDRLGFLNAVGIGYLSLGRGSATLSGGEAQRIRLATQIGSKLMGVLYVLDEPSIGLHPKDNRKLIETLMAMRDLGNTVVVVEHDEETIRAADRVVDLGPGAGVHGGEVVGEGTADELARFPRSLTGKYLSRELTIPVPAQR
;
A
#
# COMPACT_ATOMS: atom_id res chain seq x y z
N ALA A 1 -36.67 -35.74 -7.41
CA ALA A 1 -36.54 -37.00 -8.17
C ALA A 1 -35.19 -37.71 -7.94
N GLU A 2 -34.04 -37.09 -8.19
CA GLU A 2 -32.73 -37.76 -7.97
C GLU A 2 -32.42 -38.05 -6.50
N LEU A 3 -32.78 -37.14 -5.59
CA LEU A 3 -32.57 -37.33 -4.15
C LEU A 3 -33.38 -38.52 -3.59
N ALA A 4 -34.61 -38.72 -4.06
CA ALA A 4 -35.42 -39.89 -3.73
C ALA A 4 -34.79 -41.19 -4.24
N LYS A 5 -34.21 -41.19 -5.46
CA LYS A 5 -33.46 -42.35 -6.00
C LYS A 5 -32.20 -42.67 -5.18
N LYS A 6 -31.59 -41.66 -4.55
CA LYS A 6 -30.44 -41.83 -3.63
C LYS A 6 -30.85 -42.30 -2.23
N GLY A 7 -32.15 -42.53 -1.98
CA GLY A 7 -32.66 -43.10 -0.73
C GLY A 7 -33.07 -42.07 0.34
N PHE A 8 -33.07 -40.77 0.02
CA PHE A 8 -33.53 -39.75 0.96
C PHE A 8 -35.05 -39.66 1.00
N VAL A 9 -35.61 -39.57 2.20
CA VAL A 9 -37.07 -39.60 2.44
C VAL A 9 -37.64 -38.20 2.66
N ARG A 10 -36.88 -37.27 3.24
CA ARG A 10 -37.36 -35.93 3.59
C ARG A 10 -36.44 -34.83 3.09
N ALA A 11 -37.04 -33.72 2.70
CA ALA A 11 -36.33 -32.48 2.39
C ALA A 11 -37.09 -31.29 2.98
N ARG A 12 -36.39 -30.18 3.19
CA ARG A 12 -36.98 -28.88 3.47
C ARG A 12 -36.94 -28.07 2.17
N VAL A 13 -38.12 -27.69 1.68
CA VAL A 13 -38.29 -26.91 0.45
C VAL A 13 -38.95 -25.60 0.82
N ASP A 14 -38.27 -24.49 0.55
CA ASP A 14 -38.71 -23.13 0.91
C ASP A 14 -39.09 -22.97 2.40
N GLY A 15 -38.39 -23.69 3.28
CA GLY A 15 -38.62 -23.70 4.72
C GLY A 15 -39.63 -24.75 5.21
N GLU A 16 -40.40 -25.38 4.32
CA GLU A 16 -41.38 -26.41 4.67
C GLU A 16 -40.81 -27.82 4.52
N THR A 17 -41.05 -28.69 5.50
CA THR A 17 -40.61 -30.08 5.42
C THR A 17 -41.58 -30.90 4.56
N VAL A 18 -41.06 -31.52 3.50
CA VAL A 18 -41.82 -32.32 2.55
C VAL A 18 -41.30 -33.75 2.48
N ASP A 19 -42.19 -34.70 2.19
CA ASP A 19 -41.85 -36.07 1.87
C ASP A 19 -41.40 -36.17 0.40
N LEU A 20 -40.23 -36.75 0.16
CA LEU A 20 -39.66 -36.90 -1.18
C LEU A 20 -40.34 -38.00 -2.00
N ALA A 21 -41.19 -38.85 -1.39
CA ALA A 21 -42.05 -39.79 -2.09
C ALA A 21 -43.14 -39.05 -2.91
N GLU A 22 -43.61 -37.91 -2.42
CA GLU A 22 -44.57 -37.03 -3.07
C GLU A 22 -44.01 -35.59 -3.15
N PRO A 23 -43.01 -35.35 -4.02
CA PRO A 23 -42.34 -34.05 -4.05
C PRO A 23 -43.30 -32.95 -4.56
N PRO A 24 -43.24 -31.74 -3.98
CA PRO A 24 -44.07 -30.62 -4.44
C PRO A 24 -43.69 -30.19 -5.87
N GLU A 25 -44.66 -29.71 -6.64
CA GLU A 25 -44.38 -29.02 -7.90
C GLU A 25 -43.77 -27.64 -7.62
N LEU A 26 -42.58 -27.40 -8.15
CA LEU A 26 -41.86 -26.14 -7.99
C LEU A 26 -42.00 -25.27 -9.24
N ASP A 27 -42.19 -23.97 -9.02
CA ASP A 27 -42.34 -22.98 -10.07
C ASP A 27 -40.96 -22.65 -10.66
N LYS A 28 -40.75 -23.03 -11.92
CA LYS A 28 -39.47 -22.82 -12.62
C LYS A 28 -39.07 -21.36 -12.76
N GLN A 29 -40.00 -20.41 -12.57
CA GLN A 29 -39.72 -18.98 -12.64
C GLN A 29 -39.31 -18.37 -11.29
N LYS A 30 -39.40 -19.13 -10.20
CA LYS A 30 -39.04 -18.68 -8.85
C LYS A 30 -37.77 -19.37 -8.38
N LYS A 31 -37.03 -18.67 -7.51
CA LYS A 31 -35.91 -19.27 -6.79
C LYS A 31 -36.49 -20.09 -5.64
N HIS A 32 -36.01 -21.31 -5.50
CA HIS A 32 -36.41 -22.25 -4.46
C HIS A 32 -35.17 -22.66 -3.66
N THR A 33 -35.36 -22.86 -2.35
CA THR A 33 -34.34 -23.44 -1.46
C THR A 33 -34.69 -24.89 -1.21
N ILE A 34 -33.77 -25.82 -1.50
CA ILE A 34 -34.00 -27.26 -1.33
C ILE A 34 -32.87 -27.83 -0.48
N GLU A 35 -33.19 -28.29 0.71
CA GLU A 35 -32.24 -28.85 1.67
C GLU A 35 -32.67 -30.27 2.03
N VAL A 36 -31.75 -31.23 1.93
CA VAL A 36 -32.09 -32.63 2.25
C VAL A 36 -31.90 -32.88 3.74
N ILE A 37 -32.90 -33.51 4.36
CA ILE A 37 -32.79 -33.91 5.76
C ILE A 37 -32.07 -35.26 5.80
N VAL A 38 -30.79 -35.23 6.15
CA VAL A 38 -29.93 -36.42 6.19
C VAL A 38 -30.16 -37.26 7.44
N ASP A 39 -30.22 -36.63 8.62
CA ASP A 39 -30.51 -37.32 9.87
C ASP A 39 -31.21 -36.39 10.88
N ARG A 40 -31.93 -36.99 11.84
CA ARG A 40 -32.48 -36.32 13.02
C ARG A 40 -32.04 -37.11 14.25
N LEU A 41 -31.19 -36.50 15.06
CA LEU A 41 -30.54 -37.15 16.21
C LEU A 41 -30.69 -36.32 17.49
N VAL A 42 -30.76 -37.02 18.62
CA VAL A 42 -30.71 -36.41 19.95
C VAL A 42 -29.27 -36.47 20.42
N VAL A 43 -28.62 -35.31 20.59
CA VAL A 43 -27.21 -35.25 20.97
C VAL A 43 -27.04 -35.69 22.43
N ARG A 44 -26.40 -36.84 22.63
CA ARG A 44 -25.95 -37.37 23.92
C ARG A 44 -24.42 -37.45 23.95
N ARG A 45 -23.82 -37.43 25.14
CA ARG A 45 -22.36 -37.53 25.33
C ARG A 45 -21.91 -39.00 25.39
N ASP A 46 -22.15 -39.74 24.31
CA ASP A 46 -21.72 -41.13 24.15
C ASP A 46 -21.07 -41.38 22.77
N ASP A 47 -20.29 -42.46 22.68
CA ASP A 47 -19.53 -42.80 21.46
C ASP A 47 -20.42 -43.17 20.28
N GLU A 48 -21.61 -43.72 20.53
CA GLU A 48 -22.58 -44.10 19.50
C GLU A 48 -23.12 -42.86 18.78
N THR A 49 -23.55 -41.86 19.56
CA THR A 49 -24.00 -40.56 19.04
C THR A 49 -22.88 -39.87 18.26
N ARG A 50 -21.64 -39.94 18.75
CA ARG A 50 -20.48 -39.33 18.06
C ARG A 50 -20.24 -39.97 16.70
N ARG A 51 -20.29 -41.30 16.59
CA ARG A 51 -20.13 -42.02 15.31
C ARG A 51 -21.26 -41.67 14.34
N ARG A 52 -22.50 -41.72 14.80
CA ARG A 52 -23.67 -41.39 13.98
C ARG A 52 -23.65 -39.94 13.48
N LEU A 53 -23.22 -39.00 14.31
CA LEU A 53 -23.03 -37.60 13.91
C LEU A 53 -21.96 -37.49 12.81
N ALA A 54 -20.83 -38.17 12.94
CA ALA A 54 -19.78 -38.17 11.92
C ALA A 54 -20.26 -38.73 10.58
N ASP A 55 -20.95 -39.88 10.60
CA ASP A 55 -21.50 -40.52 9.39
C ASP A 55 -22.56 -39.63 8.70
N SER A 56 -23.39 -38.95 9.51
CA SER A 56 -24.42 -38.02 9.02
C SER A 56 -23.80 -36.78 8.39
N LEU A 57 -22.77 -36.20 9.02
CA LEU A 57 -22.04 -35.06 8.48
C LEU A 57 -21.32 -35.43 7.19
N GLU A 58 -20.66 -36.60 7.11
CA GLU A 58 -19.99 -37.04 5.90
C GLU A 58 -20.98 -37.23 4.73
N THR A 59 -22.16 -37.80 5.03
CA THR A 59 -23.24 -37.95 4.06
C THR A 59 -23.77 -36.60 3.58
N ALA A 60 -24.01 -35.66 4.50
CA ALA A 60 -24.49 -34.33 4.18
C ALA A 60 -23.49 -33.54 3.31
N VAL A 61 -22.21 -33.52 3.70
CA VAL A 61 -21.11 -32.92 2.92
C VAL A 61 -21.06 -33.51 1.52
N ARG A 62 -21.19 -34.84 1.37
CA ARG A 62 -21.11 -35.51 0.06
C ARG A 62 -22.31 -35.19 -0.84
N VAL A 63 -23.50 -35.04 -0.28
CA VAL A 63 -24.73 -34.79 -1.03
C VAL A 63 -24.85 -33.32 -1.46
N ALA A 64 -24.39 -32.40 -0.62
CA ALA A 64 -24.49 -30.96 -0.82
C ALA A 64 -23.13 -30.31 -1.16
N GLU A 65 -22.22 -31.07 -1.78
CA GLU A 65 -20.94 -30.60 -2.34
C GLU A 65 -20.09 -29.75 -1.38
N GLY A 66 -20.08 -30.12 -0.10
CA GLY A 66 -19.28 -29.44 0.93
C GLY A 66 -20.06 -28.59 1.92
N LEU A 67 -21.36 -28.39 1.74
CA LEU A 67 -22.21 -27.60 2.65
C LEU A 67 -23.04 -28.48 3.58
N VAL A 68 -23.18 -28.09 4.84
CA VAL A 68 -24.07 -28.74 5.80
C VAL A 68 -24.76 -27.69 6.67
N THR A 69 -26.08 -27.73 6.72
CA THR A 69 -26.86 -26.93 7.67
C THR A 69 -27.23 -27.77 8.89
N ILE A 70 -26.91 -27.28 10.08
CA ILE A 70 -27.26 -27.90 11.37
C ILE A 70 -28.36 -27.05 12.02
N SER A 71 -29.56 -27.61 12.10
CA SER A 71 -30.69 -26.97 12.78
C SER A 71 -30.92 -27.63 14.15
N VAL A 72 -30.80 -26.86 15.23
CA VAL A 72 -31.11 -27.31 16.59
C VAL A 72 -32.58 -27.07 16.86
N VAL A 73 -33.33 -28.14 17.17
CA VAL A 73 -34.77 -28.10 17.39
C VAL A 73 -35.09 -28.29 18.88
N GLY A 74 -35.94 -27.40 19.42
CA GLY A 74 -36.41 -27.42 20.79
C GLY A 74 -37.49 -28.48 21.05
N GLY A 75 -37.83 -28.65 22.33
CA GLY A 75 -38.76 -29.69 22.77
C GLY A 75 -40.20 -29.56 22.26
N ARG A 76 -40.60 -28.38 21.73
CA ARG A 76 -41.93 -28.17 21.10
C ARG A 76 -41.84 -28.13 19.57
N GLY A 77 -40.70 -28.49 18.98
CA GLY A 77 -40.50 -28.54 17.53
C GLY A 77 -40.07 -27.22 16.89
N GLU A 78 -39.83 -26.18 17.70
CA GLU A 78 -39.32 -24.89 17.22
C GLU A 78 -37.81 -24.95 16.92
N THR A 79 -37.37 -24.32 15.83
CA THR A 79 -35.94 -24.17 15.54
C THR A 79 -35.35 -23.14 16.50
N LEU A 80 -34.42 -23.56 17.35
CA LEU A 80 -33.74 -22.72 18.34
C LEU A 80 -32.53 -22.01 17.74
N SER A 81 -31.78 -22.71 16.89
CA SER A 81 -30.64 -22.15 16.17
C SER A 81 -30.41 -22.91 14.87
N GLU A 82 -29.79 -22.24 13.91
CA GLU A 82 -29.41 -22.82 12.63
C GLU A 82 -28.03 -22.29 12.24
N GLU A 83 -27.14 -23.20 11.86
CA GLU A 83 -25.76 -22.88 11.49
C GLU A 83 -25.37 -23.65 10.23
N THR A 84 -24.84 -22.95 9.23
CA THR A 84 -24.36 -23.56 7.99
C THR A 84 -22.83 -23.63 8.00
N LEU A 85 -22.32 -24.83 7.79
CA LEU A 85 -20.91 -25.16 7.73
C LEU A 85 -20.48 -25.47 6.29
N SER A 86 -19.25 -25.14 5.94
CA SER A 86 -18.64 -25.45 4.64
C SER A 86 -17.31 -26.17 4.83
N THR A 87 -17.02 -27.17 4.02
CA THR A 87 -15.69 -27.83 3.96
C THR A 87 -14.70 -27.09 3.08
N SER A 88 -15.16 -26.07 2.36
CA SER A 88 -14.33 -25.16 1.56
C SER A 88 -14.31 -23.78 2.23
N TYR A 89 -13.34 -22.94 1.88
CA TYR A 89 -13.35 -21.53 2.30
C TYR A 89 -14.42 -20.73 1.52
N ALA A 90 -15.65 -21.21 1.46
CA ALA A 90 -16.76 -20.56 0.79
C ALA A 90 -17.75 -19.98 1.79
N CYS A 91 -18.24 -18.78 1.49
CA CYS A 91 -19.32 -18.16 2.24
C CYS A 91 -20.61 -18.97 2.05
N PRO A 92 -21.24 -19.46 3.13
CA PRO A 92 -22.48 -20.25 3.02
C PRO A 92 -23.67 -19.43 2.50
N ASP A 93 -23.66 -18.10 2.65
CA ASP A 93 -24.78 -17.25 2.28
C ASP A 93 -24.77 -16.83 0.81
N CYS A 94 -23.59 -16.53 0.26
CA CYS A 94 -23.45 -16.00 -1.10
C CYS A 94 -22.64 -16.89 -2.05
N GLY A 95 -22.08 -18.00 -1.56
CA GLY A 95 -21.28 -18.94 -2.36
C GLY A 95 -19.93 -18.39 -2.81
N THR A 96 -19.51 -17.20 -2.33
CA THR A 96 -18.20 -16.66 -2.66
C THR A 96 -17.11 -17.52 -2.02
N SER A 97 -16.28 -18.13 -2.85
CA SER A 97 -15.12 -18.92 -2.42
C SER A 97 -13.89 -18.03 -2.25
N LEU A 98 -13.21 -18.18 -1.11
CA LEU A 98 -11.88 -17.65 -0.86
C LEU A 98 -10.84 -18.70 -1.23
N PRO A 99 -9.72 -18.29 -1.83
CA PRO A 99 -8.58 -19.17 -2.02
C PRO A 99 -7.98 -19.57 -0.66
N GLU A 100 -7.19 -20.63 -0.64
CA GLU A 100 -6.44 -21.01 0.54
C GLU A 100 -5.59 -19.86 1.07
N ILE A 101 -5.69 -19.60 2.37
CA ILE A 101 -4.98 -18.51 3.03
C ILE A 101 -3.50 -18.88 3.17
N THR A 102 -2.71 -18.45 2.21
CA THR A 102 -1.26 -18.65 2.16
C THR A 102 -0.52 -17.30 2.20
N PRO A 103 0.75 -17.24 2.64
CA PRO A 103 1.50 -15.98 2.68
C PRO A 103 1.57 -15.24 1.32
N ARG A 104 1.53 -15.98 0.20
CA ARG A 104 1.55 -15.40 -1.15
C ARG A 104 0.29 -14.60 -1.48
N LEU A 105 -0.85 -14.94 -0.87
CA LEU A 105 -2.10 -14.18 -1.00
C LEU A 105 -1.93 -12.73 -0.52
N PHE A 106 -1.03 -12.47 0.42
CA PHE A 106 -0.77 -11.16 1.00
C PHE A 106 0.38 -10.40 0.34
N SER A 107 0.97 -10.96 -0.73
CA SER A 107 2.07 -10.33 -1.44
C SER A 107 1.59 -9.62 -2.70
N PHE A 108 1.72 -8.30 -2.72
CA PHE A 108 1.47 -7.45 -3.90
C PHE A 108 2.53 -7.63 -5.00
N ASN A 109 3.64 -8.31 -4.72
CA ASN A 109 4.67 -8.63 -5.71
C ASN A 109 4.37 -9.95 -6.47
N THR A 110 3.25 -10.60 -6.17
CA THR A 110 2.86 -11.85 -6.83
C THR A 110 1.47 -11.73 -7.44
N PRO A 111 1.20 -12.36 -8.61
CA PRO A 111 -0.13 -12.35 -9.23
C PRO A 111 -1.24 -12.94 -8.36
N TYR A 112 -0.89 -13.73 -7.34
CA TYR A 112 -1.84 -14.34 -6.40
C TYR A 112 -2.51 -13.28 -5.54
N GLY A 113 -1.73 -12.41 -4.89
CA GLY A 113 -2.23 -11.37 -4.00
C GLY A 113 -2.39 -9.98 -4.62
N ALA A 114 -1.67 -9.69 -5.71
CA ALA A 114 -1.68 -8.38 -6.35
C ALA A 114 -3.03 -8.01 -6.97
N CYS A 115 -3.46 -6.76 -6.78
CA CYS A 115 -4.58 -6.18 -7.49
C CYS A 115 -4.38 -6.30 -9.00
N ALA A 116 -5.35 -6.91 -9.71
CA ALA A 116 -5.22 -7.19 -11.14
C ALA A 116 -5.15 -5.92 -12.00
N ALA A 117 -5.81 -4.82 -11.58
CA ALA A 117 -5.88 -3.59 -12.38
C ALA A 117 -4.59 -2.78 -12.36
N CYS A 118 -3.81 -2.86 -11.27
CA CYS A 118 -2.55 -2.12 -11.13
C CYS A 118 -1.32 -3.03 -10.95
N SER A 119 -1.49 -4.34 -11.09
CA SER A 119 -0.44 -5.35 -10.88
C SER A 119 0.32 -5.18 -9.57
N GLY A 120 -0.37 -4.77 -8.50
CA GLY A 120 0.24 -4.58 -7.18
C GLY A 120 0.96 -3.25 -6.96
N LEU A 121 0.97 -2.34 -7.93
CA LEU A 121 1.59 -1.01 -7.76
C LEU A 121 0.80 -0.12 -6.79
N GLY A 122 -0.53 -0.26 -6.79
CA GLY A 122 -1.45 0.55 -5.97
C GLY A 122 -1.69 1.95 -6.52
N SER A 123 -0.76 2.48 -7.32
CA SER A 123 -0.94 3.70 -8.08
C SER A 123 -0.93 3.41 -9.58
N VAL A 124 -1.63 4.26 -10.33
CA VAL A 124 -1.63 4.25 -11.80
C VAL A 124 -1.34 5.66 -12.31
N PRO A 125 -0.47 5.82 -13.32
CA PRO A 125 -0.25 7.10 -13.95
C PRO A 125 -1.53 7.53 -14.66
N ARG A 126 -2.01 8.73 -14.35
CA ARG A 126 -3.12 9.38 -15.04
C ARG A 126 -2.71 10.76 -15.51
N VAL A 127 -3.23 11.15 -16.66
CA VAL A 127 -3.00 12.49 -17.20
C VAL A 127 -3.50 13.53 -16.20
N ASP A 128 -2.62 14.45 -15.85
CA ASP A 128 -2.86 15.47 -14.85
C ASP A 128 -3.13 16.81 -15.56
N PRO A 129 -4.35 17.37 -15.44
CA PRO A 129 -4.67 18.67 -16.04
C PRO A 129 -3.73 19.81 -15.62
N ASP A 130 -3.22 19.79 -14.39
CA ASP A 130 -2.35 20.84 -13.88
C ASP A 130 -0.93 20.70 -14.46
N ARG A 131 -0.47 19.48 -14.78
CA ARG A 131 0.78 19.27 -15.53
C ARG A 131 0.63 19.59 -17.01
N LEU A 132 -0.56 19.42 -17.57
CA LEU A 132 -0.85 19.84 -18.94
C LEU A 132 -0.89 21.35 -19.09
N VAL A 133 -1.29 22.07 -18.05
CA VAL A 133 -1.38 23.54 -18.03
C VAL A 133 -0.59 24.10 -16.84
N PRO A 134 0.76 24.07 -16.89
CA PRO A 134 1.60 24.40 -15.75
C PRO A 134 1.52 25.89 -15.36
N ASP A 135 1.29 26.78 -16.33
CA ASP A 135 1.06 28.20 -16.08
C ASP A 135 -0.33 28.63 -16.60
N PRO A 136 -1.34 28.68 -15.71
CA PRO A 136 -2.69 29.06 -16.08
C PRO A 136 -2.86 30.57 -16.32
N THR A 137 -1.80 31.38 -16.15
CA THR A 137 -1.81 32.82 -16.45
C THR A 137 -1.53 33.13 -17.92
N LEU A 138 -0.95 32.17 -18.66
CA LEU A 138 -0.73 32.27 -20.09
C LEU A 138 -2.01 31.97 -20.89
N SER A 139 -2.07 32.51 -22.11
CA SER A 139 -3.10 32.16 -23.09
C SER A 139 -2.76 30.85 -23.81
N ILE A 140 -3.73 30.23 -24.49
CA ILE A 140 -3.44 29.03 -25.31
C ILE A 140 -2.45 29.37 -26.42
N ALA A 141 -2.58 30.55 -27.03
CA ALA A 141 -1.67 31.04 -28.08
C ALA A 141 -0.24 31.30 -27.55
N ASP A 142 -0.11 31.73 -26.30
CA ASP A 142 1.18 31.98 -25.64
C ASP A 142 1.84 30.71 -25.07
N GLY A 143 1.21 29.55 -25.21
CA GLY A 143 1.78 28.27 -24.77
C GLY A 143 1.36 27.83 -23.37
N ALA A 144 0.14 28.16 -22.92
CA ALA A 144 -0.39 27.65 -21.66
C ALA A 144 -0.42 26.12 -21.58
N ILE A 145 -0.60 25.42 -22.71
CA ILE A 145 -0.64 23.95 -22.77
C ILE A 145 0.78 23.43 -23.03
N ALA A 146 1.33 22.68 -22.08
CA ALA A 146 2.73 22.25 -22.04
C ALA A 146 3.18 21.45 -23.27
N MET A 147 2.26 20.77 -23.95
CA MET A 147 2.55 20.03 -25.19
C MET A 147 2.96 20.94 -26.36
N TRP A 148 2.66 22.25 -26.29
CA TRP A 148 2.88 23.18 -27.39
C TRP A 148 3.71 24.37 -26.95
N LYS A 149 4.87 24.54 -27.59
CA LYS A 149 5.68 25.74 -27.45
C LYS A 149 5.01 26.92 -28.18
N LYS A 150 5.29 28.14 -27.72
CA LYS A 150 4.87 29.38 -28.38
C LYS A 150 5.29 29.36 -29.86
N GLY A 151 4.35 29.64 -30.76
CA GLY A 151 4.57 29.60 -32.21
C GLY A 151 4.57 28.21 -32.84
N SER A 152 4.17 27.16 -32.10
CA SER A 152 4.04 25.82 -32.67
C SER A 152 2.97 25.77 -33.76
N THR A 153 3.30 25.17 -34.91
CA THR A 153 2.37 24.88 -36.02
C THR A 153 1.76 23.49 -35.91
N ASN A 154 1.59 22.97 -34.68
CA ASN A 154 1.03 21.65 -34.44
C ASN A 154 -0.39 21.56 -35.01
N TRP A 155 -0.70 20.47 -35.74
CA TRP A 155 -2.03 20.27 -36.32
C TRP A 155 -3.15 20.29 -35.27
N ARG A 156 -2.83 19.96 -34.02
CA ARG A 156 -3.78 20.01 -32.89
C ARG A 156 -4.11 21.44 -32.44
N LEU A 157 -3.20 22.41 -32.61
CA LEU A 157 -3.51 23.82 -32.39
C LEU A 157 -4.54 24.31 -33.40
N ARG A 158 -4.44 23.88 -34.67
CA ARG A 158 -5.47 24.17 -35.69
C ARG A 158 -6.82 23.55 -35.34
N GLN A 159 -6.84 22.38 -34.71
CA GLN A 159 -8.07 21.78 -34.21
C GLN A 159 -8.68 22.63 -33.08
N LEU A 160 -7.88 23.16 -32.17
CA LEU A 160 -8.37 24.09 -31.14
C LEU A 160 -8.82 25.43 -31.70
N GLU A 161 -8.20 25.96 -32.75
CA GLU A 161 -8.68 27.15 -33.46
C GLU A 161 -10.07 26.96 -34.08
N GLN A 162 -10.37 25.75 -34.56
CA GLN A 162 -11.72 25.42 -35.04
C GLN A 162 -12.69 25.24 -33.88
N LEU A 163 -12.23 24.63 -32.79
CA LEU A 163 -13.01 24.49 -31.56
C LEU A 163 -13.37 25.86 -30.97
N SER A 164 -12.45 26.84 -31.00
CA SER A 164 -12.65 28.19 -30.48
C SER A 164 -13.73 28.94 -31.25
N LYS A 165 -13.78 28.76 -32.58
CA LYS A 165 -14.86 29.31 -33.43
C LYS A 165 -16.21 28.65 -33.15
N ALA A 166 -16.24 27.33 -32.97
CA ALA A 166 -17.48 26.59 -32.72
C ALA A 166 -18.06 26.83 -31.32
N ALA A 167 -17.21 26.87 -30.30
CA ALA A 167 -17.58 27.09 -28.90
C ALA A 167 -17.54 28.57 -28.47
N LYS A 168 -17.17 29.48 -29.38
CA LYS A 168 -17.13 30.94 -29.20
C LYS A 168 -16.25 31.39 -28.02
N PHE A 169 -15.01 30.90 -27.95
CA PHE A 169 -14.01 31.41 -27.00
C PHE A 169 -12.78 31.97 -27.73
N SER A 170 -11.98 32.81 -27.04
CA SER A 170 -10.73 33.36 -27.57
C SER A 170 -9.52 32.57 -27.06
N MET A 171 -8.53 32.37 -27.92
CA MET A 171 -7.28 31.67 -27.59
C MET A 171 -6.21 32.59 -26.96
N ASP A 172 -6.43 33.91 -27.01
CA ASP A 172 -5.53 34.95 -26.49
C ASP A 172 -5.87 35.34 -25.04
N VAL A 173 -6.94 34.78 -24.48
CA VAL A 173 -7.34 34.98 -23.09
C VAL A 173 -6.54 34.03 -22.20
N PRO A 174 -5.99 34.51 -21.06
CA PRO A 174 -5.38 33.66 -20.05
C PRO A 174 -6.22 32.44 -19.68
N TRP A 175 -5.62 31.26 -19.56
CA TRP A 175 -6.32 30.00 -19.30
C TRP A 175 -7.26 30.09 -18.10
N LYS A 176 -6.80 30.68 -16.99
CA LYS A 176 -7.61 30.86 -15.77
C LYS A 176 -8.87 31.71 -15.97
N LYS A 177 -8.87 32.60 -16.97
CA LYS A 177 -10.02 33.47 -17.30
C LYS A 177 -11.00 32.83 -18.28
N LEU A 178 -10.68 31.68 -18.86
CA LEU A 178 -11.60 30.94 -19.72
C LEU A 178 -12.78 30.37 -18.89
N PRO A 179 -14.02 30.35 -19.44
CA PRO A 179 -15.15 29.71 -18.79
C PRO A 179 -14.85 28.26 -18.40
N ALA A 180 -15.32 27.80 -17.24
CA ALA A 180 -15.07 26.45 -16.75
C ALA A 180 -15.52 25.36 -17.75
N GLY A 181 -16.68 25.53 -18.39
CA GLY A 181 -17.17 24.60 -19.42
C GLY A 181 -16.31 24.56 -20.69
N VAL A 182 -15.59 25.65 -21.01
CA VAL A 182 -14.63 25.68 -22.13
C VAL A 182 -13.36 24.92 -21.74
N ARG A 183 -12.84 25.15 -20.53
CA ARG A 183 -11.67 24.41 -20.01
C ARG A 183 -11.94 22.91 -19.94
N ASP A 184 -13.11 22.52 -19.43
CA ASP A 184 -13.57 21.13 -19.39
C ASP A 184 -13.69 20.54 -20.81
N MET A 185 -14.27 21.27 -21.76
CA MET A 185 -14.38 20.82 -23.15
C MET A 185 -13.01 20.61 -23.81
N ILE A 186 -12.02 21.46 -23.52
CA ILE A 186 -10.65 21.31 -24.04
C ILE A 186 -9.97 20.07 -23.43
N LEU A 187 -10.09 19.88 -22.11
CA LEU A 187 -9.41 18.80 -21.40
C LEU A 187 -10.10 17.44 -21.59
N HIS A 188 -11.41 17.37 -21.41
CA HIS A 188 -12.20 16.13 -21.34
C HIS A 188 -13.08 15.89 -22.57
N GLY A 189 -13.14 16.85 -23.50
CA GLY A 189 -13.86 16.71 -24.77
C GLY A 189 -15.29 17.23 -24.75
N SER A 190 -15.97 17.14 -25.88
CA SER A 190 -17.35 17.61 -26.06
C SER A 190 -18.41 16.55 -25.76
N LYS A 191 -18.00 15.36 -25.28
CA LYS A 191 -18.88 14.20 -25.03
C LYS A 191 -19.68 13.85 -26.30
N GLU A 192 -21.01 13.85 -26.23
CA GLU A 192 -21.91 13.57 -27.36
C GLU A 192 -22.15 14.78 -28.28
N LYS A 193 -21.72 15.98 -27.88
CA LYS A 193 -21.96 17.18 -28.67
C LYS A 193 -21.08 17.18 -29.91
N GLU A 194 -21.71 17.06 -31.08
CA GLU A 194 -21.03 17.18 -32.36
C GLU A 194 -20.56 18.61 -32.62
N ILE A 195 -19.34 18.71 -33.13
CA ILE A 195 -18.71 19.95 -33.54
C ILE A 195 -18.56 19.91 -35.04
N LYS A 196 -18.99 20.99 -35.72
CA LYS A 196 -18.79 21.15 -37.16
C LYS A 196 -17.35 21.60 -37.41
N TRP A 197 -16.57 20.74 -38.03
CA TRP A 197 -15.19 21.00 -38.42
C TRP A 197 -15.14 21.52 -39.85
N LYS A 198 -14.30 22.53 -40.09
CA LYS A 198 -14.00 23.04 -41.42
C LYS A 198 -12.50 23.00 -41.66
N TRP A 199 -12.08 22.27 -42.69
CA TRP A 199 -10.67 22.17 -43.07
C TRP A 199 -10.46 22.66 -44.49
N LYS A 200 -9.48 23.52 -44.69
CA LYS A 200 -9.10 24.03 -46.02
C LYS A 200 -7.72 23.51 -46.36
N SER A 201 -7.61 22.72 -47.44
CA SER A 201 -6.34 22.31 -48.03
C SER A 201 -6.20 22.93 -49.43
N GLU A 202 -5.01 22.82 -50.02
CA GLU A 202 -4.76 23.27 -51.41
C GLU A 202 -5.69 22.57 -52.44
N LYS A 203 -6.25 21.41 -52.08
CA LYS A 203 -7.13 20.60 -52.93
C LYS A 203 -8.64 20.80 -52.68
N GLY A 204 -9.04 21.66 -51.74
CA GLY A 204 -10.46 21.97 -51.46
C GLY A 204 -10.81 22.20 -49.99
N GLU A 205 -12.09 22.51 -49.74
CA GLU A 205 -12.66 22.66 -48.39
C GLU A 205 -13.45 21.39 -48.00
N TYR A 206 -13.14 20.84 -46.83
CA TYR A 206 -13.76 19.65 -46.26
C TYR A 206 -14.54 20.04 -45.01
N VAL A 207 -15.80 19.63 -44.91
CA VAL A 207 -16.67 19.88 -43.77
C VAL A 207 -17.21 18.56 -43.25
N TRP A 208 -17.03 18.30 -41.96
CA TRP A 208 -17.61 17.13 -41.30
C TRP A 208 -18.04 17.47 -39.87
N SER A 209 -18.90 16.65 -39.28
CA SER A 209 -19.27 16.74 -37.87
C SER A 209 -18.64 15.59 -37.11
N SER A 210 -18.02 15.87 -35.97
CA SER A 210 -17.62 14.82 -35.02
C SER A 210 -17.53 15.38 -33.61
N SER A 211 -17.58 14.51 -32.61
CA SER A 211 -17.23 14.91 -31.24
C SER A 211 -15.73 15.24 -31.12
N TYR A 212 -15.41 16.09 -30.16
CA TYR A 212 -14.04 16.38 -29.77
C TYR A 212 -13.67 15.52 -28.57
N LYS A 213 -12.58 14.75 -28.68
CA LYS A 213 -12.17 13.77 -27.67
C LYS A 213 -11.56 14.38 -26.39
N GLY A 214 -11.03 15.60 -26.48
CA GLY A 214 -10.28 16.22 -25.38
C GLY A 214 -8.84 15.75 -25.28
N LEU A 215 -7.99 16.55 -24.62
CA LEU A 215 -6.57 16.24 -24.45
C LEU A 215 -6.31 15.08 -23.47
N VAL A 216 -7.07 14.99 -22.38
CA VAL A 216 -6.92 13.95 -21.35
C VAL A 216 -7.23 12.56 -21.90
N PRO A 217 -8.39 12.30 -22.55
CA PRO A 217 -8.68 10.98 -23.11
C PRO A 217 -7.75 10.61 -24.27
N LEU A 218 -7.33 11.60 -25.06
CA LEU A 218 -6.36 11.40 -26.14
C LEU A 218 -5.00 10.91 -25.62
N LEU A 219 -4.44 11.60 -24.62
CA LEU A 219 -3.15 11.22 -24.04
C LEU A 219 -3.23 9.90 -23.28
N THR A 220 -4.36 9.64 -22.62
CA THR A 220 -4.62 8.38 -21.92
C THR A 220 -4.62 7.20 -22.89
N GLU A 221 -5.26 7.33 -24.05
CA GLU A 221 -5.25 6.30 -25.09
C GLU A 221 -3.87 6.13 -25.71
N LYS A 222 -3.20 7.24 -26.07
CA LYS A 222 -1.84 7.20 -26.61
C LYS A 222 -0.85 6.51 -25.66
N TYR A 223 -0.99 6.72 -24.35
CA TYR A 223 -0.16 6.05 -23.34
C TYR A 223 -0.39 4.53 -23.29
N LYS A 224 -1.59 4.04 -23.61
CA LYS A 224 -1.89 2.60 -23.68
C LYS A 224 -1.36 1.95 -24.95
N GLU A 225 -1.28 2.70 -26.05
CA GLU A 225 -0.84 2.23 -27.37
C GLU A 225 0.68 2.34 -27.58
N VAL A 226 1.36 3.17 -26.79
CA VAL A 226 2.82 3.37 -26.89
C VAL A 226 3.57 2.13 -26.44
N GLU A 227 4.41 1.60 -27.34
CA GLU A 227 5.32 0.48 -27.06
C GLU A 227 6.76 0.93 -26.72
N SER A 228 7.17 2.13 -27.16
CA SER A 228 8.50 2.68 -26.88
C SER A 228 8.58 3.29 -25.48
N GLU A 229 9.56 2.86 -24.69
CA GLU A 229 9.84 3.39 -23.34
C GLU A 229 10.18 4.89 -23.35
N GLU A 230 10.91 5.38 -24.35
CA GLU A 230 11.24 6.81 -24.47
C GLU A 230 9.98 7.65 -24.66
N ALA A 231 9.10 7.21 -25.58
CA ALA A 231 7.82 7.88 -25.83
C ALA A 231 6.88 7.78 -24.61
N ARG A 232 7.00 6.71 -23.82
CA ARG A 232 6.25 6.52 -22.57
C ARG A 232 6.66 7.52 -21.51
N GLN A 233 7.97 7.70 -21.30
CA GLN A 233 8.53 8.68 -20.36
C GLN A 233 8.14 10.12 -20.73
N GLU A 234 8.14 10.47 -22.02
CA GLU A 234 7.66 11.77 -22.48
C GLU A 234 6.19 12.03 -22.11
N LEU A 235 5.33 11.01 -22.18
CA LEU A 235 3.92 11.12 -21.81
C LEU A 235 3.75 11.19 -20.29
N GLU A 236 4.55 10.44 -19.53
CA GLU A 236 4.53 10.45 -18.06
C GLU A 236 4.86 11.83 -17.47
N ALA A 237 5.59 12.68 -18.20
CA ALA A 237 5.82 14.08 -17.80
C ALA A 237 4.50 14.87 -17.61
N PHE A 238 3.43 14.50 -18.32
CA PHE A 238 2.10 15.11 -18.21
C PHE A 238 1.14 14.34 -17.29
N MET A 239 1.63 13.30 -16.60
CA MET A 239 0.84 12.44 -15.75
C MET A 239 1.24 12.58 -14.29
N SER A 240 0.32 12.31 -13.38
CA SER A 240 0.58 12.12 -11.96
C SER A 240 0.14 10.73 -11.52
N LEU A 241 0.81 10.21 -10.49
CA LEU A 241 0.44 8.95 -9.88
C LEU A 241 -0.82 9.17 -9.04
N THR A 242 -1.88 8.45 -9.40
CA THR A 242 -3.15 8.47 -8.65
C THR A 242 -3.40 7.09 -8.05
N PRO A 243 -4.07 7.00 -6.89
CA PRO A 243 -4.50 5.71 -6.35
C PRO A 243 -5.31 4.92 -7.40
N CYS A 244 -5.02 3.63 -7.52
CA CYS A 244 -5.77 2.71 -8.34
C CYS A 244 -7.25 2.72 -7.92
N ALA A 245 -8.17 2.83 -8.88
CA ALA A 245 -9.60 2.89 -8.58
C ALA A 245 -10.13 1.58 -7.96
N ASP A 246 -9.59 0.44 -8.39
CA ASP A 246 -10.09 -0.88 -8.01
C ASP A 246 -9.66 -1.27 -6.60
N CYS A 247 -8.38 -1.09 -6.25
CA CYS A 247 -7.90 -1.38 -4.90
C CYS A 247 -7.83 -0.15 -3.99
N GLY A 248 -8.11 1.06 -4.48
CA GLY A 248 -8.05 2.30 -3.71
C GLY A 248 -6.65 2.64 -3.19
N GLY A 249 -5.58 2.14 -3.82
CA GLY A 249 -4.20 2.29 -3.33
C GLY A 249 -3.63 1.08 -2.59
N ARG A 250 -4.48 0.13 -2.16
CA ARG A 250 -4.12 -0.96 -1.24
C ARG A 250 -3.27 -2.08 -1.83
N ARG A 251 -2.97 -2.04 -3.13
CA ARG A 251 -2.11 -3.00 -3.88
C ARG A 251 -2.58 -4.45 -3.95
N LEU A 252 -3.53 -4.86 -3.10
CA LEU A 252 -3.97 -6.25 -2.97
C LEU A 252 -5.35 -6.50 -3.56
N LYS A 253 -5.68 -7.77 -3.82
CA LYS A 253 -7.03 -8.20 -4.20
C LYS A 253 -7.99 -8.17 -3.00
N ALA A 254 -9.29 -8.13 -3.31
CA ALA A 254 -10.34 -8.06 -2.30
C ALA A 254 -10.32 -9.26 -1.33
N GLU A 255 -9.97 -10.45 -1.82
CA GLU A 255 -9.90 -11.69 -1.04
C GLU A 255 -8.81 -11.60 0.03
N ALA A 256 -7.65 -11.02 -0.30
CA ALA A 256 -6.57 -10.80 0.66
C ALA A 256 -6.96 -9.76 1.72
N LEU A 257 -7.67 -8.70 1.31
CA LEU A 257 -8.14 -7.63 2.20
C LEU A 257 -9.34 -8.05 3.07
N ALA A 258 -10.01 -9.15 2.74
CA ALA A 258 -11.08 -9.71 3.55
C ALA A 258 -10.56 -10.43 4.80
N VAL A 259 -9.31 -10.91 4.78
CA VAL A 259 -8.67 -11.55 5.93
C VAL A 259 -8.19 -10.49 6.93
N LYS A 260 -8.61 -10.63 8.19
CA LYS A 260 -8.39 -9.62 9.23
C LYS A 260 -7.77 -10.24 10.48
N VAL A 261 -6.86 -9.50 11.11
CA VAL A 261 -6.34 -9.77 12.46
C VAL A 261 -6.89 -8.71 13.39
N ARG A 262 -7.65 -9.11 14.42
CA ARG A 262 -8.32 -8.19 15.36
C ARG A 262 -9.15 -7.11 14.63
N GLY A 263 -9.84 -7.50 13.56
CA GLY A 263 -10.68 -6.61 12.75
C GLY A 263 -9.92 -5.71 11.76
N GLN A 264 -8.59 -5.74 11.72
CA GLN A 264 -7.77 -4.97 10.79
C GLN A 264 -7.23 -5.85 9.66
N ALA A 265 -7.37 -5.38 8.43
CA ALA A 265 -6.75 -6.01 7.26
C ALA A 265 -5.28 -5.59 7.13
N ILE A 266 -4.51 -6.33 6.32
CA ILE A 266 -3.05 -6.13 6.20
C ILE A 266 -2.67 -4.73 5.69
N ASP A 267 -3.48 -4.14 4.82
CA ASP A 267 -3.27 -2.78 4.29
C ASP A 267 -3.44 -1.75 5.40
N ALA A 268 -4.49 -1.87 6.23
CA ALA A 268 -4.72 -0.97 7.35
C ALA A 268 -3.58 -1.03 8.37
N LEU A 269 -3.06 -2.23 8.65
CA LEU A 269 -1.89 -2.41 9.49
C LEU A 269 -0.61 -1.82 8.86
N ALA A 270 -0.48 -1.87 7.54
CA ALA A 270 0.67 -1.31 6.85
C ALA A 270 0.64 0.23 6.77
N GLU A 271 -0.54 0.84 6.76
CA GLU A 271 -0.71 2.30 6.75
C GLU A 271 -0.62 2.95 8.13
N MET A 272 -0.69 2.16 9.21
CA MET A 272 -0.37 2.65 10.56
C MET A 272 1.06 3.18 10.62
N THR A 273 1.29 4.18 11.48
CA THR A 273 2.66 4.55 11.83
C THR A 273 3.34 3.37 12.54
N LEU A 274 4.67 3.30 12.52
CA LEU A 274 5.42 2.25 13.19
C LEU A 274 5.23 2.32 14.73
N GLU A 275 4.96 3.51 15.27
CA GLU A 275 4.55 3.70 16.67
C GLU A 275 3.18 3.07 16.93
N ASP A 276 2.16 3.41 16.12
CA ASP A 276 0.80 2.87 16.26
C ASP A 276 0.77 1.34 16.06
N ALA A 277 1.53 0.83 15.07
CA ALA A 277 1.66 -0.59 14.82
C ALA A 277 2.31 -1.30 16.01
N SER A 278 3.34 -0.71 16.62
CA SER A 278 3.97 -1.26 17.82
C SER A 278 2.99 -1.34 18.99
N GLU A 279 2.16 -0.32 19.20
CA GLU A 279 1.11 -0.34 20.23
C GLU A 279 0.03 -1.39 19.93
N PHE A 280 -0.37 -1.51 18.66
CA PHE A 280 -1.34 -2.50 18.21
C PHE A 280 -0.89 -3.93 18.56
N PHE A 281 0.36 -4.28 18.24
CA PHE A 281 0.89 -5.63 18.53
C PHE A 281 1.19 -5.83 20.02
N ALA A 282 1.65 -4.81 20.74
CA ALA A 282 1.88 -4.89 22.19
C ALA A 282 0.58 -5.17 22.98
N THR A 283 -0.57 -4.70 22.48
CA THR A 283 -1.90 -4.96 23.06
C THR A 283 -2.59 -6.19 22.49
N PHE A 284 -2.04 -6.82 21.46
CA PHE A 284 -2.60 -8.02 20.86
C PHE A 284 -2.46 -9.22 21.80
N ARG A 285 -3.58 -9.89 22.08
CA ARG A 285 -3.65 -11.08 22.94
C ARG A 285 -4.25 -12.21 22.12
N PRO A 286 -3.43 -12.97 21.37
CA PRO A 286 -3.91 -14.09 20.58
C PRO A 286 -4.49 -15.18 21.48
N GLU A 287 -5.45 -15.95 20.95
CA GLU A 287 -5.97 -17.15 21.62
C GLU A 287 -4.84 -18.18 21.82
N PRO A 288 -4.99 -19.14 22.76
CA PRO A 288 -3.93 -20.12 23.04
C PRO A 288 -3.42 -20.85 21.79
N ARG A 289 -4.34 -21.25 20.89
CA ARG A 289 -4.00 -21.90 19.62
C ARG A 289 -3.26 -20.96 18.66
N GLU A 290 -3.72 -19.73 18.53
CA GLU A 290 -3.07 -18.73 17.69
C GLU A 290 -1.67 -18.39 18.21
N ARG A 291 -1.51 -18.31 19.54
CA ARG A 291 -0.22 -18.05 20.19
C ARG A 291 0.78 -19.17 19.94
N GLU A 292 0.33 -20.42 19.95
CA GLU A 292 1.18 -21.57 19.65
C GLU A 292 1.75 -21.50 18.22
N ILE A 293 0.93 -21.08 17.26
CA ILE A 293 1.30 -21.01 15.84
C ILE A 293 2.10 -19.72 15.53
N ALA A 294 1.58 -18.57 15.95
CA ALA A 294 2.05 -17.24 15.55
C ALA A 294 2.97 -16.57 16.59
N GLY A 295 3.16 -17.14 17.78
CA GLY A 295 3.91 -16.49 18.87
C GLY A 295 5.33 -16.05 18.50
N LYS A 296 6.05 -16.89 17.73
CA LYS A 296 7.39 -16.52 17.21
C LYS A 296 7.33 -15.39 16.18
N ILE A 297 6.30 -15.39 15.34
CA ILE A 297 6.09 -14.38 14.29
C ILE A 297 5.75 -13.03 14.95
N LEU A 298 4.85 -13.03 15.92
CA LEU A 298 4.49 -11.83 16.70
C LEU A 298 5.71 -11.25 17.41
N LYS A 299 6.52 -12.10 18.04
CA LYS A 299 7.74 -11.65 18.70
C LYS A 299 8.73 -11.01 17.72
N GLU A 300 8.89 -11.57 16.53
CA GLU A 300 9.74 -11.00 15.48
C GLU A 300 9.20 -9.65 14.96
N ILE A 301 7.88 -9.51 14.83
CA ILE A 301 7.23 -8.25 14.45
C ILE A 301 7.48 -7.19 15.53
N GLU A 302 7.23 -7.51 16.80
CA GLU A 302 7.46 -6.61 17.93
C GLU A 302 8.92 -6.15 18.01
N ASP A 303 9.87 -7.08 17.89
CA ASP A 303 11.30 -6.78 17.92
C ASP A 303 11.67 -5.80 16.77
N ARG A 304 11.22 -6.08 15.53
CA ARG A 304 11.50 -5.23 14.36
C ARG A 304 10.89 -3.83 14.48
N LEU A 305 9.64 -3.73 14.90
CA LEU A 305 8.98 -2.44 15.13
C LEU A 305 9.72 -1.66 16.23
N GLY A 306 10.13 -2.34 17.30
CA GLY A 306 10.97 -1.76 18.36
C GLY A 306 12.27 -1.16 17.83
N PHE A 307 13.01 -1.89 16.97
CA PHE A 307 14.25 -1.38 16.39
C PHE A 307 14.04 -0.18 15.47
N LEU A 308 12.98 -0.20 14.65
CA LEU A 308 12.64 0.94 13.78
C LEU A 308 12.26 2.18 14.61
N ASN A 309 11.51 2.00 15.71
CA ASN A 309 11.15 3.11 16.60
C ASN A 309 12.38 3.63 17.38
N ALA A 310 13.31 2.76 17.78
CA ALA A 310 14.53 3.13 18.48
C ALA A 310 15.45 4.03 17.64
N VAL A 311 15.51 3.81 16.32
CA VAL A 311 16.27 4.68 15.39
C VAL A 311 15.49 5.93 14.96
N GLY A 312 14.37 6.27 15.61
CA GLY A 312 13.70 7.56 15.43
C GLY A 312 12.94 7.72 14.11
N ILE A 313 12.49 6.62 13.49
CA ILE A 313 11.63 6.66 12.28
C ILE A 313 10.19 6.23 12.57
N GLY A 314 9.77 6.29 13.84
CA GLY A 314 8.46 5.80 14.28
C GLY A 314 7.24 6.46 13.62
N TYR A 315 7.40 7.69 13.14
CA TYR A 315 6.39 8.45 12.40
C TYR A 315 6.11 7.93 10.98
N LEU A 316 6.93 7.02 10.46
CA LEU A 316 6.73 6.40 9.15
C LEU A 316 5.68 5.30 9.20
N SER A 317 5.06 4.99 8.06
CA SER A 317 4.24 3.80 7.89
C SER A 317 4.99 2.71 7.11
N LEU A 318 4.61 1.44 7.30
CA LEU A 318 5.16 0.31 6.54
C LEU A 318 4.79 0.37 5.05
N GLY A 319 3.67 1.03 4.72
CA GLY A 319 3.18 1.24 3.35
C GLY A 319 3.94 2.30 2.56
N ARG A 320 4.76 3.15 3.21
CA ARG A 320 5.49 4.25 2.57
C ARG A 320 6.42 3.74 1.47
N GLY A 321 6.34 4.35 0.29
CA GLY A 321 7.19 3.98 -0.85
C GLY A 321 8.66 4.31 -0.59
N SER A 322 9.55 3.35 -0.85
CA SER A 322 11.00 3.48 -0.60
C SER A 322 11.65 4.66 -1.33
N ALA A 323 11.18 4.99 -2.53
CA ALA A 323 11.67 6.13 -3.32
C ALA A 323 11.36 7.51 -2.70
N THR A 324 10.47 7.57 -1.70
CA THR A 324 10.11 8.82 -1.02
C THR A 324 10.92 9.08 0.25
N LEU A 325 11.78 8.13 0.64
CA LEU A 325 12.59 8.24 1.85
C LEU A 325 13.79 9.17 1.61
N SER A 326 14.10 9.99 2.59
CA SER A 326 15.35 10.74 2.64
C SER A 326 16.55 9.80 2.84
N GLY A 327 17.76 10.29 2.52
CA GLY A 327 18.99 9.52 2.74
C GLY A 327 19.14 9.05 4.20
N GLY A 328 18.89 9.94 5.16
CA GLY A 328 18.93 9.62 6.59
C GLY A 328 17.86 8.61 7.01
N GLU A 329 16.63 8.72 6.50
CA GLU A 329 15.56 7.72 6.75
C GLU A 329 15.98 6.33 6.24
N ALA A 330 16.46 6.24 5.00
CA ALA A 330 16.90 4.99 4.39
C ALA A 330 18.09 4.36 5.15
N GLN A 331 19.05 5.18 5.56
CA GLN A 331 20.19 4.75 6.37
C GLN A 331 19.76 4.19 7.73
N ARG A 332 18.83 4.86 8.42
CA ARG A 332 18.32 4.40 9.72
C ARG A 332 17.49 3.12 9.61
N ILE A 333 16.69 2.96 8.56
CA ILE A 333 16.02 1.67 8.26
C ILE A 333 17.05 0.54 8.09
N ARG A 334 18.15 0.81 7.38
CA ARG A 334 19.24 -0.15 7.21
C ARG A 334 19.89 -0.48 8.55
N LEU A 335 20.14 0.51 9.40
CA LEU A 335 20.68 0.32 10.74
C LEU A 335 19.76 -0.57 11.59
N ALA A 336 18.47 -0.26 11.68
CA ALA A 336 17.48 -1.08 12.39
C ALA A 336 17.45 -2.54 11.88
N THR A 337 17.57 -2.73 10.56
CA THR A 337 17.65 -4.07 9.95
C THR A 337 18.91 -4.82 10.39
N GLN A 338 20.05 -4.15 10.50
CA GLN A 338 21.29 -4.76 10.98
C GLN A 338 21.20 -5.13 12.46
N ILE A 339 20.61 -4.28 13.29
CA ILE A 339 20.39 -4.58 14.71
C ILE A 339 19.49 -5.81 14.86
N GLY A 340 18.41 -5.88 14.07
CA GLY A 340 17.51 -7.03 14.07
C GLY A 340 18.14 -8.34 13.61
N SER A 341 19.26 -8.29 12.85
CA SER A 341 19.97 -9.50 12.41
C SER A 341 20.68 -10.24 13.55
N LYS A 342 20.88 -9.57 14.71
CA LYS A 342 21.53 -10.12 15.91
C LYS A 342 22.88 -10.80 15.62
N LEU A 343 23.61 -10.31 14.62
CA LEU A 343 24.94 -10.80 14.27
C LEU A 343 25.98 -10.42 15.35
N MET A 344 27.00 -11.26 15.50
CA MET A 344 28.12 -11.07 16.42
C MET A 344 29.44 -11.13 15.66
N GLY A 345 30.48 -10.45 16.15
CA GLY A 345 31.80 -10.43 15.51
C GLY A 345 31.85 -9.62 14.21
N VAL A 346 30.91 -8.70 14.01
CA VAL A 346 30.85 -7.83 12.84
C VAL A 346 31.49 -6.48 13.14
N LEU A 347 32.23 -5.93 12.17
CA LEU A 347 32.67 -4.53 12.17
C LEU A 347 31.67 -3.69 11.41
N TYR A 348 30.89 -2.87 12.13
CA TYR A 348 29.97 -1.91 11.53
C TYR A 348 30.69 -0.57 11.36
N VAL A 349 30.71 -0.06 10.12
CA VAL A 349 31.23 1.27 9.80
C VAL A 349 30.05 2.14 9.36
N LEU A 350 29.76 3.19 10.14
CA LEU A 350 28.63 4.09 9.92
C LEU A 350 29.13 5.49 9.57
N ASP A 351 28.45 6.12 8.63
CA ASP A 351 28.76 7.46 8.14
C ASP A 351 27.68 8.44 8.61
N GLU A 352 27.97 9.25 9.63
CA GLU A 352 27.10 10.29 10.22
C GLU A 352 25.63 9.85 10.45
N PRO A 353 25.37 8.83 11.30
CA PRO A 353 24.03 8.32 11.52
C PRO A 353 23.08 9.33 12.20
N SER A 354 23.59 10.42 12.79
CA SER A 354 22.79 11.50 13.37
C SER A 354 22.16 12.44 12.33
N ILE A 355 22.53 12.35 11.03
CA ILE A 355 22.02 13.23 9.98
C ILE A 355 20.48 13.22 9.92
N GLY A 356 19.89 14.42 9.96
CA GLY A 356 18.45 14.61 9.86
C GLY A 356 17.68 14.05 11.05
N LEU A 357 18.34 13.79 12.17
CA LEU A 357 17.74 13.38 13.43
C LEU A 357 17.53 14.62 14.33
N HIS A 358 16.41 14.65 15.04
CA HIS A 358 16.20 15.69 16.03
C HIS A 358 17.11 15.43 17.25
N PRO A 359 17.69 16.46 17.91
CA PRO A 359 18.59 16.26 19.06
C PRO A 359 18.00 15.41 20.20
N LYS A 360 16.67 15.41 20.36
CA LYS A 360 15.98 14.56 21.36
C LYS A 360 16.08 13.06 21.07
N ASP A 361 16.17 12.66 19.80
CA ASP A 361 16.23 11.25 19.40
C ASP A 361 17.67 10.74 19.26
N ASN A 362 18.66 11.65 19.27
CA ASN A 362 20.08 11.31 19.22
C ASN A 362 20.51 10.35 20.33
N ARG A 363 19.97 10.55 21.54
CA ARG A 363 20.24 9.65 22.66
C ARG A 363 19.79 8.20 22.40
N LYS A 364 18.62 8.01 21.79
CA LYS A 364 18.12 6.67 21.45
C LYS A 364 19.01 5.99 20.41
N LEU A 365 19.49 6.77 19.43
CA LEU A 365 20.45 6.29 18.44
C LEU A 365 21.74 5.85 19.13
N ILE A 366 22.30 6.67 20.01
CA ILE A 366 23.50 6.32 20.79
C ILE A 366 23.28 5.02 21.55
N GLU A 367 22.23 4.93 22.38
CA GLU A 367 21.89 3.70 23.14
C GLU A 367 21.79 2.46 22.24
N THR A 368 21.25 2.63 21.03
CA THR A 368 21.15 1.55 20.05
C THR A 368 22.52 1.12 19.50
N LEU A 369 23.42 2.07 19.22
CA LEU A 369 24.80 1.78 18.82
C LEU A 369 25.57 1.09 19.95
N MET A 370 25.34 1.51 21.20
CA MET A 370 25.91 0.85 22.38
C MET A 370 25.41 -0.60 22.48
N ALA A 371 24.11 -0.84 22.32
CA ALA A 371 23.56 -2.19 22.35
C ALA A 371 24.13 -3.09 21.24
N MET A 372 24.38 -2.54 20.05
CA MET A 372 25.00 -3.27 18.94
C MET A 372 26.45 -3.67 19.26
N ARG A 373 27.21 -2.77 19.89
CA ARG A 373 28.57 -3.02 20.41
C ARG A 373 28.54 -4.10 21.50
N ASP A 374 27.65 -3.97 22.47
CA ASP A 374 27.54 -4.86 23.63
C ASP A 374 27.08 -6.27 23.26
N LEU A 375 26.44 -6.44 22.10
CA LEU A 375 26.15 -7.75 21.51
C LEU A 375 27.42 -8.54 21.10
N GLY A 376 28.58 -7.89 21.10
CA GLY A 376 29.86 -8.48 20.69
C GLY A 376 30.33 -8.03 19.30
N ASN A 377 29.98 -6.81 18.91
CA ASN A 377 30.41 -6.21 17.65
C ASN A 377 31.31 -5.00 17.89
N THR A 378 32.01 -4.57 16.84
CA THR A 378 32.76 -3.30 16.85
C THR A 378 32.01 -2.29 16.00
N VAL A 379 31.82 -1.09 16.54
CA VAL A 379 31.09 0.00 15.86
C VAL A 379 32.06 1.16 15.66
N VAL A 380 32.31 1.52 14.40
CA VAL A 380 33.10 2.68 14.00
C VAL A 380 32.15 3.68 13.37
N VAL A 381 32.08 4.88 13.94
CA VAL A 381 31.15 5.91 13.51
C VAL A 381 31.96 7.15 13.11
N VAL A 382 31.72 7.63 11.90
CA VAL A 382 32.16 8.97 11.47
C VAL A 382 31.10 9.95 11.95
N GLU A 383 31.45 10.89 12.82
CA GLU A 383 30.50 11.82 13.44
C GLU A 383 31.13 13.17 13.76
N HIS A 384 30.28 14.17 13.88
CA HIS A 384 30.61 15.51 14.34
C HIS A 384 29.71 15.99 15.48
N ASP A 385 28.71 15.19 15.89
CA ASP A 385 27.83 15.48 17.03
C ASP A 385 28.55 15.35 18.39
N GLU A 386 28.38 16.36 19.25
CA GLU A 386 29.04 16.42 20.56
C GLU A 386 28.61 15.29 21.50
N GLU A 387 27.31 14.94 21.53
CA GLU A 387 26.80 13.91 22.45
C GLU A 387 27.34 12.52 22.05
N THR A 388 27.40 12.25 20.75
CA THR A 388 27.93 10.99 20.21
C THR A 388 29.43 10.86 20.46
N ILE A 389 30.21 11.92 20.20
CA ILE A 389 31.65 11.94 20.48
C ILE A 389 31.93 11.68 21.97
N ARG A 390 31.15 12.30 22.86
CA ARG A 390 31.30 12.13 24.31
C ARG A 390 30.89 10.74 24.80
N ALA A 391 29.95 10.08 24.12
CA ALA A 391 29.51 8.73 24.46
C ALA A 391 30.42 7.61 23.92
N ALA A 392 31.37 7.95 23.04
CA ALA A 392 32.28 6.97 22.44
C ALA A 392 33.31 6.45 23.45
N ASP A 393 33.61 5.15 23.40
CA ASP A 393 34.67 4.55 24.22
C ASP A 393 36.06 5.07 23.81
N ARG A 394 36.21 5.38 22.51
CA ARG A 394 37.43 5.84 21.88
C ARG A 394 37.09 6.74 20.70
N VAL A 395 37.79 7.85 20.59
CA VAL A 395 37.67 8.86 19.55
C VAL A 395 39.00 8.96 18.82
N VAL A 396 38.96 8.96 17.49
CA VAL A 396 40.12 9.20 16.61
C VAL A 396 39.84 10.48 15.84
N ASP A 397 40.65 11.52 16.07
CA ASP A 397 40.52 12.80 15.39
C ASP A 397 41.42 12.85 14.15
N LEU A 398 40.81 13.08 12.99
CA LEU A 398 41.50 13.15 11.69
C LEU A 398 41.61 14.62 11.24
N GLY A 399 42.80 15.08 10.89
CA GLY A 399 43.03 16.49 10.59
C GLY A 399 44.51 16.87 10.74
N PRO A 400 44.91 18.16 10.73
CA PRO A 400 44.14 19.32 11.19
C PRO A 400 43.37 20.08 10.10
N GLY A 401 43.47 19.68 8.82
CA GLY A 401 42.79 20.32 7.70
C GLY A 401 42.12 19.31 6.75
N ALA A 402 41.59 19.81 5.63
CA ALA A 402 40.97 18.99 4.58
C ALA A 402 41.91 18.76 3.39
N GLY A 403 41.64 17.71 2.60
CA GLY A 403 42.41 17.41 1.38
C GLY A 403 43.88 17.11 1.68
N VAL A 404 44.79 17.76 0.94
CA VAL A 404 46.26 17.62 1.12
C VAL A 404 46.78 18.11 2.47
N HIS A 405 45.96 18.84 3.23
CA HIS A 405 46.31 19.35 4.56
C HIS A 405 45.75 18.48 5.71
N GLY A 406 45.11 17.37 5.38
CA GLY A 406 44.54 16.40 6.33
C GLY A 406 45.18 15.02 6.21
N GLY A 407 44.44 13.99 6.65
CA GLY A 407 44.86 12.59 6.54
C GLY A 407 45.84 12.12 7.62
N GLU A 408 46.10 12.93 8.63
CA GLU A 408 46.88 12.55 9.83
C GLU A 408 45.94 12.29 11.01
N VAL A 409 46.36 11.37 11.90
CA VAL A 409 45.73 11.21 13.22
C VAL A 409 46.28 12.29 14.14
N VAL A 410 45.43 13.23 14.54
CA VAL A 410 45.80 14.38 15.37
C VAL A 410 45.81 14.03 16.85
N GLY A 411 44.88 13.16 17.25
CA GLY A 411 44.71 12.73 18.62
C GLY A 411 43.83 11.48 18.66
N GLU A 412 44.07 10.65 19.66
CA GLU A 412 43.34 9.43 19.89
C GLU A 412 43.20 9.20 21.40
N GLY A 413 42.00 8.84 21.85
CA GLY A 413 41.70 8.60 23.26
C GLY A 413 40.21 8.76 23.55
N THR A 414 39.87 9.01 24.80
CA THR A 414 38.51 9.42 25.19
C THR A 414 38.23 10.87 24.78
N ALA A 415 36.95 11.29 24.77
CA ALA A 415 36.59 12.67 24.48
C ALA A 415 37.26 13.68 25.44
N ASP A 416 37.40 13.32 26.72
CA ASP A 416 38.05 14.17 27.73
C ASP A 416 39.57 14.24 27.57
N GLU A 417 40.21 13.15 27.12
CA GLU A 417 41.61 13.17 26.73
C GLU A 417 41.80 14.05 25.49
N LEU A 418 40.95 13.87 24.47
CA LEU A 418 40.99 14.65 23.22
C LEU A 418 40.82 16.15 23.47
N ALA A 419 39.98 16.54 24.43
CA ALA A 419 39.80 17.93 24.85
C ALA A 419 41.09 18.58 25.39
N ARG A 420 42.11 17.80 25.77
CA ARG A 420 43.41 18.29 26.24
C ARG A 420 44.49 18.28 25.16
N PHE A 421 44.24 17.72 23.97
CA PHE A 421 45.21 17.68 22.87
C PHE A 421 45.27 19.03 22.15
N PRO A 422 46.39 19.79 22.23
CA PRO A 422 46.44 21.16 21.71
C PRO A 422 46.32 21.26 20.18
N ARG A 423 46.68 20.19 19.47
CA ARG A 423 46.60 20.11 18.00
C ARG A 423 45.19 19.77 17.50
N SER A 424 44.32 19.22 18.34
CA SER A 424 42.98 18.78 17.94
C SER A 424 42.03 19.97 17.84
N LEU A 425 41.52 20.26 16.64
CA LEU A 425 40.49 21.28 16.46
C LEU A 425 39.20 20.86 17.17
N THR A 426 38.83 19.59 17.02
CA THR A 426 37.70 18.95 17.70
C THR A 426 37.82 19.10 19.22
N GLY A 427 39.00 18.80 19.78
CA GLY A 427 39.30 18.95 21.20
C GLY A 427 39.08 20.37 21.72
N LYS A 428 39.43 21.41 20.94
CA LYS A 428 39.18 22.81 21.29
C LYS A 428 37.70 23.19 21.34
N TYR A 429 36.87 22.59 20.48
CA TYR A 429 35.42 22.76 20.57
C TYR A 429 34.84 22.00 21.77
N LEU A 430 35.32 20.78 22.04
CA LEU A 430 34.89 19.97 23.19
C LEU A 430 35.26 20.60 24.55
N SER A 431 36.42 21.26 24.63
CA SER A 431 36.88 21.98 25.84
C SER A 431 36.25 23.36 26.01
N ARG A 432 35.48 23.82 25.03
CA ARG A 432 34.91 25.19 24.93
C ARG A 432 35.96 26.30 24.78
N GLU A 433 37.20 25.98 24.42
CA GLU A 433 38.19 26.98 23.97
C GLU A 433 37.69 27.70 22.71
N LEU A 434 37.09 26.94 21.79
CA LEU A 434 36.39 27.45 20.60
C LEU A 434 34.89 27.19 20.74
N THR A 435 34.08 28.16 20.35
CA THR A 435 32.61 28.06 20.31
C THR A 435 32.07 28.82 19.10
N ILE A 436 30.89 28.43 18.62
CA ILE A 436 30.16 29.19 17.61
C ILE A 436 29.37 30.29 18.36
N PRO A 437 29.70 31.57 18.17
CA PRO A 437 29.05 32.65 18.91
C PRO A 437 27.58 32.80 18.49
N VAL A 438 26.70 33.03 19.47
CA VAL A 438 25.30 33.38 19.19
C VAL A 438 25.25 34.84 18.73
N PRO A 439 24.65 35.14 17.55
CA PRO A 439 24.49 36.52 17.09
C PRO A 439 23.77 37.38 18.13
N ALA A 440 24.28 38.59 18.38
CA ALA A 440 23.70 39.51 19.37
C ALA A 440 22.31 40.06 18.95
N GLN A 441 22.00 40.01 17.65
CA GLN A 441 20.69 40.35 17.09
C GLN A 441 20.34 39.29 16.03
N ARG A 442 19.06 38.88 16.00
CA ARG A 442 18.51 37.88 15.08
C ARG A 442 18.10 38.48 13.75
#